data_AF-A0A3Q3XGZ6-F1
#
_entry.id   AF-A0A3Q3XGZ6-F1
#
_cell.length_a   1.000
_cell.length_b   1.000
_cell.length_c   1.000
_cell.angle_alpha   90.00
_cell.angle_beta   90.00
_cell.angle_gamma   90.00
#
_symmetry.space_group_name_H-M   'P 1'
#
loop_
_entity.id
_entity.type
_entity.pdbx_description
1 polymer ?
#
loop_
_entity_poly.entity_id
_entity_poly.type
_entity_poly.pdbx_seq_one_letter_code
_entity_poly.pdbx_strand_id
1 'polypeptide(L)'
;MCRSLAELGVSVQEFGEQNPLLCKQLGDAVAKLTEMQRHTVQQVQDRQAERQMEEYQSMKAFILGWMEKAEGLVTGSIAWSSASQLQEQIRAHQLIVFKVIL
;
A
#
# COMPACT_ATOMS: atom_id res chain seq x y z
N MET A 1 10.21 -21.50 9.91
CA MET A 1 11.56 -21.61 10.50
C MET A 1 11.43 -21.82 12.01
N CYS A 2 11.48 -23.07 12.50
CA CYS A 2 11.52 -23.39 13.95
C CYS A 2 12.26 -24.71 14.27
N ARG A 3 12.77 -25.45 13.27
CA ARG A 3 13.32 -26.81 13.50
C ARG A 3 14.50 -26.80 14.48
N SER A 4 15.42 -25.85 14.33
CA SER A 4 16.63 -25.79 15.16
C SER A 4 16.35 -25.53 16.66
N LEU A 5 15.26 -24.82 16.99
CA LEU A 5 14.92 -24.50 18.38
C LEU A 5 14.14 -25.64 19.04
N ALA A 6 13.31 -26.34 18.26
CA ALA A 6 12.69 -27.59 18.68
C ALA A 6 13.75 -28.70 18.91
N GLU A 7 14.73 -28.82 18.02
CA GLU A 7 15.86 -29.76 18.15
C GLU A 7 16.72 -29.45 19.39
N LEU A 8 16.95 -28.15 19.68
CA LEU A 8 17.64 -27.71 20.89
C LEU A 8 16.86 -28.06 22.16
N GLY A 9 15.53 -27.89 22.16
CA GLY A 9 14.67 -28.29 23.27
C GLY A 9 14.74 -29.79 23.59
N VAL A 10 14.74 -30.62 22.54
CA VAL A 10 14.90 -32.09 22.68
C VAL A 10 16.28 -32.43 23.24
N SER A 11 17.33 -31.79 22.73
CA SER A 11 18.72 -32.05 23.16
C SER A 11 18.97 -31.63 24.62
N VAL A 12 18.32 -30.55 25.07
CA VAL A 12 18.37 -30.08 26.46
C VAL A 12 17.61 -31.01 27.40
N GLN A 13 16.50 -31.59 26.94
CA GLN A 13 15.73 -32.57 27.71
C GLN A 13 16.54 -33.86 27.91
N GLU A 14 17.15 -34.40 26.86
CA GLU A 14 18.02 -35.59 26.92
C GLU A 14 19.26 -35.37 27.81
N PHE A 15 19.86 -34.17 27.74
CA PHE A 15 20.96 -33.79 28.64
C PHE A 15 20.50 -33.65 30.10
N GLY A 16 19.25 -33.25 30.29
CA GLY A 16 18.68 -33.00 31.60
C GLY A 16 18.43 -34.24 32.44
N GLU A 17 18.24 -35.39 31.80
CA GLU A 17 18.14 -36.70 32.46
C GLU A 17 19.44 -37.06 33.20
N GLN A 18 20.59 -36.53 32.74
CA GLN A 18 21.90 -36.73 33.36
C GLN A 18 22.23 -35.67 34.43
N ASN A 19 21.64 -34.47 34.35
CA ASN A 19 21.92 -33.34 35.26
C ASN A 19 20.67 -32.48 35.52
N PRO A 20 19.90 -32.75 36.60
CA PRO A 20 18.59 -32.14 36.83
C PRO A 20 18.59 -30.62 37.06
N LEU A 21 19.62 -30.08 37.71
CA LEU A 21 19.74 -28.63 37.99
C LEU A 21 20.10 -27.83 36.74
N LEU A 22 21.03 -28.34 35.93
CA LEU A 22 21.41 -27.73 34.65
C LEU A 22 20.27 -27.84 33.62
N CYS A 23 19.52 -28.94 33.62
CA CYS A 23 18.30 -29.11 32.82
C CYS A 23 17.34 -27.93 32.99
N LYS A 24 17.06 -27.56 34.24
CA LYS A 24 16.13 -26.47 34.55
C LYS A 24 16.62 -25.13 34.00
N GLN A 25 17.89 -24.81 34.23
CA GLN A 25 18.48 -23.56 33.75
C GLN A 25 18.53 -23.48 32.22
N LEU A 26 18.90 -24.56 31.55
CA LEU A 26 18.89 -24.64 30.09
C LEU A 26 17.46 -24.63 29.53
N GLY A 27 16.51 -25.31 30.18
CA GLY A 27 15.10 -25.28 29.82
C GLY A 27 14.51 -23.87 29.90
N ASP A 28 14.78 -23.15 30.99
CA ASP A 28 14.36 -21.76 31.17
C ASP A 28 15.01 -20.84 30.13
N ALA A 29 16.28 -21.05 29.81
CA ALA A 29 16.99 -20.29 28.78
C ALA A 29 16.42 -20.56 27.37
N VAL A 30 16.13 -21.82 27.04
CA VAL A 30 15.49 -22.22 25.77
C VAL A 30 14.07 -21.67 25.67
N ALA A 31 13.28 -21.71 26.75
CA ALA A 31 11.95 -21.12 26.80
C ALA A 31 12.00 -19.60 26.54
N LYS A 32 12.92 -18.90 27.21
CA LYS A 32 13.13 -17.46 27.01
C LYS A 32 13.58 -17.14 25.57
N LEU A 33 14.44 -17.96 24.99
CA LEU A 33 14.90 -17.81 23.61
C LEU A 33 13.78 -18.07 22.60
N THR A 34 12.93 -19.06 22.86
CA THR A 34 11.74 -19.37 22.05
C THR A 34 10.77 -18.19 22.03
N GLU A 35 10.51 -17.61 23.21
CA GLU A 35 9.60 -16.48 23.35
C GLU A 35 10.16 -15.23 22.66
N MET A 36 11.46 -14.98 22.82
CA MET A 36 12.14 -13.89 22.12
C MET A 36 12.07 -14.07 20.59
N GLN A 37 12.31 -15.28 20.08
CA GLN A 37 12.19 -15.57 18.65
C GLN A 37 10.76 -15.33 18.16
N ARG A 38 9.75 -15.78 18.92
CA ARG A 38 8.33 -15.56 18.59
C ARG A 38 8.02 -14.07 18.47
N HIS A 39 8.46 -13.27 19.45
CA HIS A 39 8.30 -11.81 19.41
C HIS A 39 9.03 -11.17 18.24
N THR A 40 10.25 -11.58 17.93
CA THR A 40 11.00 -11.05 16.79
C THR A 40 10.31 -11.37 15.47
N VAL A 41 9.82 -12.60 15.29
CA VAL A 41 9.08 -12.99 14.08
C VAL A 41 7.81 -12.16 13.94
N GLN A 42 7.04 -12.00 15.02
CA GLN A 42 5.83 -11.17 15.00
C GLN A 42 6.17 -9.71 14.65
N GLN A 43 7.18 -9.13 15.28
CA GLN A 43 7.60 -7.74 15.01
C GLN A 43 8.04 -7.54 13.56
N VAL A 44 8.75 -8.50 12.96
CA VAL A 44 9.14 -8.44 11.55
C VAL A 44 7.91 -8.51 10.64
N GLN A 45 6.95 -9.38 10.96
CA GLN A 45 5.69 -9.46 10.22
C GLN A 45 4.87 -8.18 10.33
N ASP A 46 4.74 -7.61 11.52
CA ASP A 46 4.01 -6.37 11.76
C ASP A 46 4.64 -5.21 10.98
N ARG A 47 5.98 -5.07 11.06
CA ARG A 47 6.72 -4.06 10.28
C ARG A 47 6.55 -4.23 8.77
N GLN A 48 6.45 -5.47 8.30
CA GLN A 48 6.23 -5.73 6.89
C GLN A 48 4.79 -5.40 6.48
N ALA A 49 3.80 -5.71 7.33
CA ALA A 49 2.41 -5.32 7.12
C ALA A 49 2.24 -3.79 7.10
N GLU A 50 2.90 -3.08 8.01
CA GLU A 50 2.94 -1.61 8.04
C GLU A 50 3.49 -1.02 6.73
N ARG A 51 4.64 -1.51 6.26
CA ARG A 51 5.22 -1.06 4.97
C ARG A 51 4.30 -1.34 3.80
N GLN A 52 3.70 -2.52 3.73
CA GLN A 52 2.76 -2.86 2.66
C GLN A 52 1.52 -1.95 2.70
N MET A 53 1.04 -1.59 3.89
CA MET A 53 -0.07 -0.64 4.05
C MET A 53 0.32 0.76 3.57
N GLU A 54 1.51 1.26 3.90
CA GLU A 54 2.02 2.56 3.41
C GLU A 54 2.13 2.60 1.88
N GLU A 55 2.70 1.55 1.27
CA GLU A 55 2.79 1.42 -0.19
C GLU A 55 1.40 1.45 -0.85
N TYR A 56 0.45 0.70 -0.29
CA TYR A 56 -0.94 0.68 -0.77
C TYR A 56 -1.59 2.07 -0.67
N GLN A 57 -1.43 2.77 0.47
CA GLN A 57 -1.99 4.11 0.64
C GLN A 57 -1.39 5.11 -0.35
N SER A 58 -0.08 5.04 -0.59
CA SER A 58 0.59 5.87 -1.58
C SER A 58 0.04 5.64 -2.99
N MET A 59 -0.10 4.38 -3.40
CA MET A 59 -0.66 4.04 -4.71
C MET A 59 -2.12 4.48 -4.85
N LYS A 60 -2.92 4.30 -3.80
CA LYS A 60 -4.31 4.75 -3.77
C LYS A 60 -4.41 6.27 -3.94
N ALA A 61 -3.59 7.04 -3.23
CA ALA A 61 -3.55 8.50 -3.34
C ALA A 61 -3.14 8.94 -4.75
N PHE A 62 -2.16 8.26 -5.36
CA PHE A 62 -1.75 8.52 -6.73
C PHE A 62 -2.89 8.30 -7.74
N ILE A 63 -3.59 7.17 -7.65
CA ILE A 63 -4.73 6.86 -8.54
C ILE A 63 -5.86 7.87 -8.36
N LEU A 64 -6.20 8.22 -7.10
CA LEU A 64 -7.21 9.24 -6.81
C LEU A 64 -6.87 10.58 -7.45
N GLY A 65 -5.63 11.06 -7.30
CA GLY A 65 -5.21 12.31 -7.92
C GLY A 65 -5.27 12.28 -9.45
N TRP A 66 -5.05 11.13 -10.08
CA TRP A 66 -5.25 10.97 -11.52
C TRP A 66 -6.73 10.96 -11.92
N MET A 67 -7.60 10.36 -11.12
CA MET A 67 -9.04 10.40 -11.37
C MET A 67 -9.59 11.83 -11.26
N GLU A 68 -9.18 12.59 -10.25
CA GLU A 68 -9.57 14.01 -10.11
C GLU A 68 -9.10 14.85 -11.31
N LYS A 69 -7.87 14.64 -11.77
CA LYS A 69 -7.36 15.32 -12.98
C LYS A 69 -8.16 14.93 -14.22
N ALA A 70 -8.50 13.65 -14.38
CA ALA A 70 -9.30 13.18 -15.50
C ALA A 70 -10.71 13.77 -15.48
N GLU A 71 -11.35 13.84 -14.30
CA GLU A 71 -12.63 14.50 -14.11
C GLU A 71 -12.56 16.00 -14.47
N GLY A 72 -11.51 16.69 -14.03
CA GLY A 72 -11.25 18.09 -14.39
C GLY A 72 -11.07 18.29 -15.90
N LEU A 73 -10.41 17.36 -16.59
CA LEU A 73 -10.25 17.41 -18.05
C LEU A 73 -11.57 17.15 -18.78
N VAL A 74 -12.34 16.16 -18.34
CA VAL A 74 -13.64 15.80 -18.94
C VAL A 74 -14.66 16.92 -18.78
N THR A 75 -14.67 17.58 -17.61
CA THR A 75 -15.58 18.70 -17.33
C THR A 75 -15.10 20.02 -17.96
N GLY A 76 -13.78 20.24 -18.04
CA GLY A 76 -13.20 21.51 -18.48
C GLY A 76 -13.01 21.67 -19.99
N SER A 77 -12.78 20.61 -20.77
CA SER A 77 -12.26 20.75 -22.14
C SER A 77 -13.31 20.73 -23.25
N ILE A 78 -14.53 20.24 -23.04
CA ILE A 78 -15.47 19.95 -24.15
C ILE A 78 -16.69 20.87 -24.17
N ALA A 79 -17.05 21.49 -23.04
CA ALA A 79 -18.38 22.06 -22.91
C ALA A 79 -18.58 23.52 -23.38
N TRP A 80 -17.55 24.38 -23.46
CA TRP A 80 -17.84 25.84 -23.57
C TRP A 80 -17.11 26.64 -24.63
N SER A 81 -15.94 26.26 -25.12
CA SER A 81 -15.17 27.12 -26.04
C SER A 81 -15.47 26.86 -27.51
N SER A 82 -15.34 25.63 -28.00
CA SER A 82 -15.43 25.35 -29.45
C SER A 82 -16.84 25.49 -30.02
N ALA A 83 -17.86 24.96 -29.36
CA ALA A 83 -19.24 24.99 -29.87
C ALA A 83 -19.83 26.41 -29.84
N SER A 84 -19.62 27.17 -28.76
CA SER A 84 -20.09 28.55 -28.64
C SER A 84 -19.34 29.50 -29.58
N GLN A 85 -18.02 29.34 -29.72
CA GLN A 85 -17.21 30.13 -30.65
C GLN A 85 -17.62 29.87 -32.10
N LEU A 86 -17.89 28.61 -32.48
CA LEU A 86 -18.39 28.29 -33.83
C LEU A 86 -19.78 28.87 -34.08
N GLN A 87 -20.68 28.83 -33.10
CA GLN A 87 -22.02 29.41 -33.21
C GLN A 87 -21.96 30.94 -33.37
N GLU A 88 -21.08 31.61 -32.64
CA GLU A 88 -20.87 33.06 -32.74
C GLU A 88 -20.29 33.44 -34.11
N GLN A 89 -19.31 32.67 -34.61
CA GLN A 89 -18.74 32.86 -35.94
C GLN A 89 -19.78 32.69 -37.04
N ILE A 90 -20.64 31.66 -36.98
CA ILE A 90 -21.71 31.44 -37.96
C ILE A 90 -22.68 32.63 -37.96
N ARG A 91 -23.11 33.11 -36.78
CA ARG A 91 -24.02 34.27 -36.67
C ARG A 91 -23.39 35.55 -37.23
N ALA A 92 -22.13 35.82 -36.91
CA ALA A 92 -21.42 36.99 -37.43
C ALA A 92 -21.32 36.95 -38.96
N HIS A 93 -20.98 35.79 -39.53
CA HIS A 93 -20.88 35.63 -40.98
C HIS A 93 -22.24 35.78 -41.67
N GLN A 94 -23.32 35.22 -41.12
CA GLN A 94 -24.67 35.37 -41.67
C GLN A 94 -25.13 36.85 -41.66
N LEU A 95 -24.82 37.59 -40.59
CA LEU A 95 -25.16 39.02 -40.51
C LEU A 95 -24.39 39.87 -41.51
N ILE A 96 -23.11 39.56 -41.75
CA ILE A 96 -22.29 40.26 -42.75
C ILE A 96 -22.82 39.97 -44.16
N VAL A 97 -23.12 38.71 -44.46
CA VAL A 97 -23.69 38.30 -45.76
C VAL A 97 -25.04 38.97 -45.99
N PHE A 98 -25.90 39.02 -44.97
CA PHE A 98 -27.20 39.68 -45.08
C PHE A 98 -27.09 41.21 -45.28
N LYS A 99 -26.11 41.85 -44.63
CA LYS A 99 -25.83 43.29 -44.80
C LYS A 99 -25.23 43.67 -46.16
N VAL A 100 -24.59 42.73 -46.85
CA VAL A 100 -23.97 42.99 -48.17
C VAL A 100 -24.97 42.80 -49.32
N ILE A 101 -26.08 42.09 -49.08
CA ILE A 101 -27.10 41.77 -50.09
C ILE A 101 -28.29 42.76 -50.05
N LEU A 102 -28.45 43.55 -48.99
CA LEU A 102 -29.43 44.65 -48.86
C LEU A 102 -28.78 46.02 -49.12
#